data_AF-A0A7X0IGG1-F1
#
_entry.id   AF-A0A7X0IGG1-F1
#
_cell.length_a   1.000
_cell.length_b   1.000
_cell.length_c   1.000
_cell.angle_alpha   90.00
_cell.angle_beta   90.00
_cell.angle_gamma   90.00
#
_symmetry.space_group_name_H-M   'P 1'
#
loop_
_entity.id
_entity.type
_entity.pdbx_description
1 polymer ?
#
loop_
_entity_poly.entity_id
_entity_poly.type
_entity_poly.pdbx_seq_one_letter_code
_entity_poly.pdbx_strand_id
1 'polypeptide(L)' 'MTEILPPHLRQLAEVATIVAAAGATADWLYHLRGDMCALRVIKNGVVSVPVMIPADPDRDPELFREAVKRLEAVIERISR' A
#
# COMPACT_ATOMS: atom_id res chain seq x y z
N MET A 1 11.03 22.74 9.85
CA MET A 1 9.78 22.16 10.37
C MET A 1 9.42 21.00 9.47
N THR A 2 9.66 19.77 9.88
CA THR A 2 9.11 18.61 9.19
C THR A 2 7.62 18.62 9.55
N GLU A 3 6.77 19.15 8.66
CA GLU A 3 5.33 19.01 8.84
C GLU A 3 5.05 17.50 8.92
N ILE A 4 4.58 17.07 10.09
CA ILE A 4 4.23 15.67 10.33
C ILE A 4 3.03 15.42 9.42
N LEU A 5 3.28 14.75 8.30
CA LEU A 5 2.23 14.34 7.39
C LEU A 5 1.18 13.53 8.19
N PRO A 6 -0.12 13.82 7.99
CA PRO A 6 -1.20 13.01 8.52
C PRO A 6 -0.93 11.50 8.27
N PRO A 7 -1.27 10.60 9.21
CA PRO A 7 -0.89 9.18 9.11
C PRO A 7 -1.28 8.51 7.79
N HIS A 8 -2.45 8.84 7.25
CA HIS A 8 -2.91 8.35 5.95
C HIS A 8 -2.06 8.83 4.77
N LEU A 9 -1.50 10.04 4.82
CA LEU A 9 -0.58 10.54 3.79
C LEU A 9 0.81 9.89 3.91
N ARG A 10 1.28 9.61 5.13
CA ARG A 10 2.53 8.85 5.33
C ARG A 10 2.42 7.42 4.81
N GLN A 11 1.32 6.74 5.16
CA GLN A 11 1.06 5.39 4.67
C GLN A 11 1.02 5.35 3.14
N LEU A 12 0.31 6.30 2.52
CA LEU A 12 0.22 6.38 1.07
C LEU A 12 1.60 6.60 0.43
N ALA A 13 2.43 7.47 1.01
CA ALA A 13 3.78 7.72 0.53
C ALA A 13 4.69 6.48 0.62
N GLU A 14 4.65 5.76 1.74
CA GLU A 14 5.46 4.54 1.93
C GLU A 14 5.08 3.44 0.95
N VAL A 15 3.77 3.18 0.81
CA VAL A 15 3.25 2.18 -0.12
C VAL A 15 3.52 2.56 -1.57
N ALA A 16 3.31 3.83 -1.94
CA ALA A 16 3.60 4.30 -3.29
C ALA A 16 5.10 4.16 -3.63
N THR A 17 5.99 4.38 -2.65
CA THR A 17 7.43 4.20 -2.83
C THR A 17 7.78 2.74 -3.11
N ILE A 18 7.21 1.80 -2.36
CA ILE A 18 7.43 0.35 -2.55
C ILE A 18 6.97 -0.09 -3.96
N VAL A 19 5.76 0.32 -4.35
CA VAL A 19 5.18 0.00 -5.66
C VAL A 19 6.01 0.58 -6.80
N ALA A 20 6.41 1.86 -6.68
CA ALA A 20 7.22 2.53 -7.69
C ALA A 20 8.62 1.91 -7.82
N ALA A 21 9.26 1.53 -6.71
CA ALA A 21 10.55 0.85 -6.71
C ALA A 21 10.51 -0.49 -7.47
N ALA A 22 9.34 -1.14 -7.54
CA ALA A 22 9.13 -2.36 -8.31
C ALA A 22 8.80 -2.14 -9.79
N GLY A 23 8.80 -0.87 -10.27
CA GLY A 23 8.40 -0.51 -11.62
C GLY A 23 6.91 -0.75 -11.89
N ALA A 24 6.08 -0.65 -10.85
CA ALA A 24 4.64 -0.81 -10.92
C ALA A 24 3.94 0.52 -10.57
N THR A 25 2.63 0.58 -10.82
CA THR A 25 1.73 1.63 -10.31
C THR A 25 0.68 1.01 -9.39
N ALA A 26 -0.05 1.82 -8.63
CA ALA A 26 -1.14 1.33 -7.79
C ALA A 26 -2.42 2.15 -7.99
N ASP A 27 -3.53 1.44 -8.15
CA ASP A 27 -4.87 2.00 -8.07
C ASP A 27 -5.38 1.89 -6.63
N TRP A 28 -5.70 3.03 -6.04
CA TRP A 28 -6.22 3.14 -4.69
C TRP A 28 -7.74 3.05 -4.71
N LEU A 29 -8.28 1.95 -4.18
CA LEU A 29 -9.71 1.69 -4.08
C LEU A 29 -10.24 2.16 -2.72
N TYR A 30 -10.18 3.47 -2.47
CA TYR A 30 -10.88 4.16 -1.38
C TYR A 30 -10.62 3.67 0.07
N HIS A 31 -10.84 4.60 1.01
CA HIS A 31 -10.87 4.36 2.43
C HIS A 31 -12.18 3.62 2.76
N LEU A 32 -12.09 2.34 3.15
CA LEU A 32 -13.27 1.61 3.62
C LEU A 32 -13.67 2.14 5.00
N ARG A 33 -14.96 2.05 5.36
CA ARG A 33 -15.40 2.26 6.75
C ARG A 33 -14.66 1.24 7.61
N GLY A 34 -13.70 1.70 8.44
CA GLY A 34 -12.88 0.83 9.29
C GLY A 34 -11.38 1.07 9.21
N ASP A 35 -10.91 2.27 8.84
CA ASP A 35 -9.49 2.66 8.90
C ASP A 35 -8.55 1.80 8.06
N MET A 36 -9.02 1.32 6.91
CA MET A 36 -8.25 0.52 5.95
C MET A 36 -8.38 1.11 4.54
N CYS A 37 -7.28 1.09 3.81
CA CYS A 37 -7.16 1.40 2.39
C CYS A 37 -7.05 0.09 1.60
N ALA A 38 -7.82 -0.05 0.53
CA ALA A 38 -7.59 -1.11 -0.45
C ALA A 38 -6.75 -0.57 -1.61
N LEU A 39 -5.78 -1.34 -2.07
CA LEU A 39 -5.00 -0.99 -3.28
C LEU A 39 -4.88 -2.18 -4.23
N ARG A 40 -4.73 -1.91 -5.51
CA ARG A 40 -4.34 -2.91 -6.52
C ARG A 40 -3.06 -2.46 -7.18
N VAL A 41 -2.09 -3.37 -7.28
CA VAL A 41 -0.84 -3.11 -8.00
C VAL A 41 -1.06 -3.42 -9.47
N ILE A 42 -0.54 -2.55 -10.33
CA ILE A 42 -0.62 -2.66 -11.79
C ILE A 42 0.80 -2.66 -12.34
N LYS A 43 1.16 -3.70 -13.08
CA LYS A 43 2.47 -3.81 -13.74
C LYS A 43 2.29 -4.45 -15.10
N ASN A 44 2.82 -3.81 -16.15
CA ASN A 44 2.76 -4.31 -17.53
C ASN A 44 1.34 -4.73 -18.00
N GLY A 45 0.31 -4.00 -17.57
CA GLY A 45 -1.10 -4.30 -17.89
C GLY A 45 -1.74 -5.41 -17.05
N VAL A 46 -0.99 -6.08 -16.17
CA VAL A 46 -1.49 -7.05 -15.19
C VAL A 46 -1.94 -6.33 -13.94
N VAL A 47 -3.15 -6.63 -13.46
CA VAL A 47 -3.73 -6.06 -12.24
C VAL A 47 -3.74 -7.12 -11.14
N SER A 48 -3.26 -6.77 -9.95
CA SER A 48 -3.21 -7.69 -8.83
C SER A 48 -4.57 -7.88 -8.13
N VAL A 49 -4.63 -8.91 -7.29
CA VAL A 49 -5.62 -8.98 -6.21
C VAL A 49 -5.46 -7.77 -5.28
N PRO A 50 -6.55 -7.27 -4.66
CA PRO A 50 -6.46 -6.12 -3.77
C PRO A 50 -5.68 -6.46 -2.49
N VAL A 51 -4.84 -5.54 -2.05
CA VAL A 51 -4.11 -5.57 -0.78
C VAL A 51 -4.75 -4.56 0.16
N MET A 52 -5.08 -5.01 1.37
CA MET A 52 -5.64 -4.18 2.43
C MET A 52 -4.50 -3.63 3.29
N ILE A 53 -4.44 -2.32 3.46
CA ILE A 53 -3.43 -1.65 4.28
C ILE A 53 -4.13 -0.73 5.29
N PRO A 54 -3.72 -0.72 6.57
CA PRO A 54 -4.23 0.25 7.55
C PRO A 54 -4.06 1.68 7.06
N ALA A 55 -5.08 2.51 7.23
CA ALA A 55 -5.02 3.93 6.90
C ALA A 55 -4.17 4.73 7.90
N ASP A 56 -4.02 4.23 9.12
CA ASP A 56 -3.12 4.77 10.12
C ASP A 56 -2.06 3.70 10.50
N PRO A 57 -0.81 3.84 10.04
CA PRO A 57 0.26 2.89 10.32
C PRO A 57 0.74 2.96 11.78
N ASP A 58 0.45 4.04 12.52
CA ASP A 58 0.89 4.19 13.91
C ASP A 58 -0.09 3.55 14.89
N ARG A 59 -1.37 3.44 14.51
CA ARG A 59 -2.42 2.84 15.34
C ARG A 59 -2.18 1.34 15.55
N ASP A 60 -1.73 0.64 14.51
CA ASP A 60 -1.33 -0.77 14.58
C ASP A 60 -0.12 -1.02 13.64
N PRO A 61 1.11 -0.80 14.15
CA PRO A 61 2.32 -0.95 13.36
C PRO A 61 2.60 -2.39 12.92
N GLU A 62 2.12 -3.39 13.67
CA GLU A 62 2.32 -4.80 13.32
C GLU A 62 1.44 -5.17 12.13
N LEU A 63 0.17 -4.78 12.17
CA LEU A 63 -0.75 -4.95 11.06
C LEU A 63 -0.26 -4.23 9.79
N PHE A 64 0.30 -3.04 9.95
CA PHE A 64 0.91 -2.31 8.82
C PHE A 64 2.09 -3.07 8.21
N ARG A 65 3.02 -3.58 9.04
CA ARG A 65 4.14 -4.41 8.56
C ARG A 65 3.68 -5.68 7.86
N GLU A 66 2.66 -6.35 8.37
CA GLU A 66 2.08 -7.52 7.70
C GLU A 66 1.47 -7.15 6.34
N ALA A 67 0.79 -6.01 6.26
CA ALA A 67 0.21 -5.52 5.02
C ALA A 67 1.29 -5.19 3.97
N VAL A 68 2.41 -4.61 4.39
CA VAL A 68 3.59 -4.37 3.52
C VAL A 68 4.19 -5.68 3.01
N LYS A 69 4.38 -6.70 3.87
CA LYS A 69 4.88 -8.02 3.43
C LYS A 69 3.95 -8.66 2.39
N ARG A 70 2.63 -8.53 2.57
CA ARG A 70 1.64 -9.01 1.59
C ARG A 70 1.74 -8.24 0.27
N LEU A 71 1.93 -6.92 0.33
CA LEU A 71 2.15 -6.08 -0.84
C LEU A 71 3.38 -6.54 -1.64
N GLU A 72 4.51 -6.77 -0.97
CA GLU A 72 5.75 -7.26 -1.59
C GLU A 72 5.51 -8.62 -2.27
N ALA A 73 4.85 -9.56 -1.60
CA ALA A 73 4.52 -10.86 -2.18
C ALA A 73 3.60 -10.75 -3.42
N VAL A 74 2.66 -9.81 -3.42
CA VAL A 74 1.81 -9.52 -4.59
C VAL A 74 2.64 -8.97 -5.74
N ILE A 75 3.54 -8.01 -5.46
CA ILE A 75 4.44 -7.42 -6.46
C ILE A 75 5.34 -8.49 -7.09
N GLU A 76 5.91 -9.39 -6.28
CA GLU A 76 6.72 -10.50 -6.78
C GLU A 76 5.90 -11.43 -7.68
N ARG A 77 4.67 -11.75 -7.28
CA ARG A 77 3.79 -12.64 -8.04
C ARG A 77 3.42 -12.07 -9.41
N ILE A 78 3.11 -10.78 -9.50
CA ILE A 78 2.77 -10.14 -10.79
C ILE A 78 4.00 -9.85 -11.66
N SER A 79 5.21 -10.00 -11.10
CA SER A 79 6.47 -9.82 -11.84
C SER A 79 6.99 -11.11 -12.47
N ARG A 80 6.36 -12.26 -12.20
CA ARG A 80 6.64 -13.57 -12.82
C ARG A 80 5.74 -13.77 -14.03
#